data_AF-A0A8K0XGF0-F1
#
_entry.id   AF-A0A8K0XGF0-F1
#
_cell.length_a   1.000
_cell.length_b   1.000
_cell.length_c   1.000
_cell.angle_alpha   90.00
_cell.angle_beta   90.00
_cell.angle_gamma   90.00
#
_symmetry.space_group_name_H-M   'P 1'
#
loop_
_entity.id
_entity.type
_entity.pdbx_description
1 polymer ?
#
loop_
_entity_poly.entity_id
_entity_poly.type
_entity_poly.pdbx_seq_one_letter_code
_entity_poly.pdbx_strand_id
1 'polypeptide(L)'
;MLSRAIARLHHRPFSTRTFRRLITGQVVETDAYGIPVTPTWSVRELLSSYPTPTMSSATFKRLHDLSALISPAEGTPEHDTMKRELEGLVKLVEAVKLIKVDSPAPGHIPDGRIWAEGVGIPLGKVAEEVQDESRGTELLLHADRTMDGMYVVESDRTR
;
A
#
# COMPACT_ATOMS: atom_id res chain seq x y z
N MET A 1 -63.22 55.71 29.59
CA MET A 1 -62.92 54.30 29.26
C MET A 1 -61.43 54.17 29.04
N LEU A 2 -60.72 53.68 30.06
CA LEU A 2 -59.28 53.35 30.00
C LEU A 2 -59.17 51.86 29.66
N SER A 3 -58.43 51.52 28.61
CA SER A 3 -57.82 50.18 28.50
C SER A 3 -56.56 50.23 27.67
N ARG A 4 -55.45 50.07 28.39
CA ARG A 4 -54.13 49.69 27.89
C ARG A 4 -54.17 48.22 27.48
N ALA A 5 -53.50 47.85 26.40
CA ALA A 5 -53.00 46.49 26.24
C ALA A 5 -51.58 46.56 25.65
N ILE A 6 -50.64 46.13 26.48
CA ILE A 6 -49.19 46.13 26.30
C ILE A 6 -48.77 44.87 25.54
N ALA A 7 -47.80 45.04 24.65
CA ALA A 7 -47.10 44.01 23.90
C ALA A 7 -46.56 42.86 24.79
N ARG A 8 -46.59 41.63 24.27
CA ARG A 8 -45.75 40.52 24.78
C ARG A 8 -44.94 39.94 23.63
N LEU A 9 -43.69 40.40 23.55
CA LEU A 9 -42.62 39.72 22.83
C LEU A 9 -42.34 38.40 23.55
N HIS A 10 -42.58 37.28 22.87
CA HIS A 10 -42.17 35.96 23.34
C HIS A 10 -40.66 35.80 23.14
N HIS A 11 -39.88 36.11 24.17
CA HIS A 11 -38.51 35.63 24.27
C HIS A 11 -38.52 34.12 24.54
N ARG A 12 -38.14 33.33 23.53
CA ARG A 12 -37.76 31.92 23.72
C ARG A 12 -36.40 31.90 24.42
N PRO A 13 -36.26 31.26 25.60
CA PRO A 13 -34.94 31.06 26.18
C PRO A 13 -34.15 30.06 25.32
N PHE A 14 -32.95 30.46 24.95
CA PHE A 14 -31.92 29.57 24.40
C PHE A 14 -31.62 28.49 25.44
N SER A 15 -32.15 27.29 25.21
CA SER A 15 -31.78 26.10 25.98
C SER A 15 -30.42 25.62 25.48
N THR A 16 -29.36 25.98 26.21
CA THR A 16 -28.05 25.37 26.10
C THR A 16 -28.15 23.94 26.62
N ARG A 17 -28.54 23.01 25.73
CA ARG A 17 -28.31 21.58 25.96
C ARG A 17 -26.81 21.37 25.95
N THR A 18 -26.23 21.37 27.15
CA THR A 18 -24.92 20.81 27.39
C THR A 18 -24.98 19.35 26.97
N PHE A 19 -24.38 19.04 25.82
CA PHE A 19 -24.08 17.67 25.45
C PHE A 19 -23.07 17.13 26.46
N ARG A 20 -23.57 16.53 27.55
CA ARG A 20 -22.79 15.59 28.35
C ARG A 20 -22.48 14.40 27.46
N ARG A 21 -21.37 14.49 26.74
CA ARG A 21 -20.72 13.34 26.11
C ARG A 21 -20.29 12.45 27.27
N LEU A 22 -21.06 11.39 27.54
CA LEU A 22 -20.63 10.28 28.38
C LEU A 22 -19.46 9.63 27.64
N ILE A 23 -18.25 10.09 27.92
CA ILE A 23 -17.04 9.39 27.54
C ILE A 23 -16.93 8.25 28.55
N THR A 24 -17.51 7.10 28.22
CA THR A 24 -17.22 5.81 28.86
C THR A 24 -15.82 5.36 28.42
N GLY A 25 -14.81 6.19 28.69
CA GLY A 25 -13.41 5.91 28.46
C GLY A 25 -12.81 5.44 29.77
N GLN A 26 -12.07 4.32 29.72
CA GLN A 26 -11.23 3.87 30.82
C GLN A 26 -10.28 5.02 31.20
N VAL A 27 -10.21 5.39 32.48
CA VAL A 27 -9.29 6.44 32.94
C VAL A 27 -7.87 5.91 32.74
N VAL A 28 -7.17 6.45 31.75
CA VAL A 28 -5.79 6.09 31.46
C VAL A 28 -4.90 6.90 32.40
N GLU A 29 -3.99 6.22 33.12
CA GLU A 29 -3.02 6.90 33.96
C GLU A 29 -2.11 7.77 33.08
N THR A 30 -2.05 9.06 33.40
CA THR A 30 -1.23 10.05 32.69
C THR A 30 -0.16 10.63 33.61
N ASP A 31 0.97 11.04 33.04
CA ASP A 31 2.03 11.75 33.77
C ASP A 31 1.65 13.21 34.10
N ALA A 32 2.58 13.95 34.71
CA ALA A 32 2.40 15.36 35.04
C ALA A 32 2.18 16.28 33.82
N TYR A 33 2.45 15.80 32.61
CA TYR A 33 2.26 16.51 31.34
C TYR A 33 1.02 16.01 30.57
N GLY A 34 0.23 15.10 31.13
CA GLY A 34 -0.97 14.55 30.51
C GLY A 34 -0.69 13.47 29.46
N ILE A 35 0.52 12.91 29.43
CA ILE A 35 0.91 11.83 28.52
C ILE A 35 0.56 10.48 29.18
N PRO A 36 -0.12 9.56 28.47
CA PRO A 36 -0.38 8.21 28.98
C PRO A 36 0.91 7.50 29.42
N VAL A 37 0.93 7.00 30.66
CA VAL A 37 2.04 6.20 31.19
C VAL A 37 2.10 4.83 30.51
N THR A 38 0.96 4.35 30.00
CA THR A 38 0.85 3.14 29.19
C THR A 38 0.34 3.46 27.79
N PRO A 39 0.87 2.81 26.75
CA PRO A 39 0.40 3.02 25.39
C PRO A 39 -1.04 2.51 25.27
N THR A 40 -1.94 3.35 24.73
CA THR A 40 -3.35 2.99 24.53
C THR A 40 -3.53 1.87 23.51
N TRP A 41 -2.55 1.69 22.62
CA TRP A 41 -2.48 0.57 21.69
C TRP A 41 -1.02 0.33 21.27
N SER A 42 -0.71 -0.90 20.87
CA SER A 42 0.57 -1.26 20.29
C SER A 42 0.42 -1.62 18.82
N VAL A 43 1.30 -1.09 17.96
CA VAL A 43 1.35 -1.48 16.54
C VAL A 43 1.62 -2.97 16.40
N ARG A 44 2.47 -3.54 17.25
CA ARG A 44 2.78 -4.98 17.25
C ARG A 44 1.55 -5.81 17.60
N GLU A 45 0.76 -5.36 18.57
CA GLU A 45 -0.49 -6.00 18.96
C GLU A 45 -1.51 -5.93 17.81
N LEU A 46 -1.67 -4.75 17.21
CA LEU A 46 -2.52 -4.56 16.04
C LEU A 46 -2.11 -5.49 14.89
N LEU A 47 -0.83 -5.53 14.52
CA LEU A 47 -0.35 -6.39 13.45
C LEU A 47 -0.46 -7.88 13.78
N SER A 48 -0.33 -8.25 15.06
CA SER A 48 -0.50 -9.64 15.50
C SER A 48 -1.93 -10.13 15.35
N SER A 49 -2.93 -9.25 15.46
CA SER A 49 -4.36 -9.59 15.36
C SER A 49 -4.79 -10.06 13.97
N TYR A 50 -4.06 -9.71 12.90
CA TYR A 50 -4.40 -10.15 11.56
C TYR A 50 -4.04 -11.63 11.36
N PRO A 51 -4.90 -12.43 10.68
CA PRO A 51 -4.55 -13.80 10.34
C PRO A 51 -3.37 -13.83 9.37
N THR A 52 -2.46 -14.79 9.55
CA THR A 52 -1.42 -15.05 8.56
C THR A 52 -1.99 -15.96 7.47
N PRO A 53 -2.01 -15.54 6.19
CA PRO A 53 -2.50 -16.40 5.12
C PRO A 53 -1.55 -17.57 4.91
N THR A 54 -2.11 -18.77 4.70
CA THR A 54 -1.33 -19.97 4.42
C THR A 54 -1.16 -20.14 2.93
N MET A 55 0.09 -20.24 2.48
CA MET A 55 0.44 -20.47 1.09
C MET A 55 0.65 -21.97 0.83
N SER A 56 0.18 -22.49 -0.31
CA SER A 56 0.49 -23.86 -0.71
C SER A 56 1.93 -23.94 -1.26
N SER A 57 2.59 -25.08 -1.12
CA SER A 57 3.94 -25.29 -1.69
C SER A 57 3.94 -25.13 -3.22
N ALA A 58 2.86 -25.55 -3.88
CA ALA A 58 2.67 -25.33 -5.31
C ALA A 58 2.65 -23.83 -5.69
N THR A 59 1.97 -22.99 -4.91
CA THR A 59 1.97 -21.53 -5.14
C THR A 59 3.34 -20.92 -4.87
N PHE A 60 4.03 -21.36 -3.80
CA PHE A 60 5.37 -20.90 -3.48
C PHE A 60 6.37 -21.21 -4.60
N LYS A 61 6.36 -22.45 -5.11
CA LYS A 61 7.17 -22.86 -6.25
C LYS A 61 6.84 -22.03 -7.50
N ARG A 62 5.54 -21.86 -7.80
CA ARG A 62 5.10 -21.05 -8.95
C ARG A 62 5.60 -19.61 -8.87
N LEU A 63 5.66 -19.00 -7.69
CA LEU A 63 6.19 -17.64 -7.52
C LEU A 63 7.69 -17.56 -7.82
N HIS A 64 8.46 -18.58 -7.44
CA HIS A 64 9.87 -18.69 -7.79
C HIS A 64 10.05 -18.82 -9.29
N ASP A 65 9.28 -19.71 -9.92
CA ASP A 65 9.32 -19.92 -11.37
C ASP A 65 9.01 -18.61 -12.14
N LEU A 66 7.98 -17.87 -11.71
CA LEU A 66 7.61 -16.57 -12.32
C LEU A 66 8.67 -15.48 -12.10
N SER A 67 9.43 -15.59 -11.02
CA SER A 67 10.52 -14.66 -10.70
C SER A 67 11.85 -15.09 -11.33
N ALA A 68 11.86 -16.15 -12.15
CA ALA A 68 13.06 -16.79 -12.69
C ALA A 68 14.08 -17.17 -11.60
N LEU A 69 13.58 -17.59 -10.43
CA LEU A 69 14.38 -18.04 -9.29
C LEU A 69 14.31 -19.56 -9.15
N ILE A 70 15.39 -20.15 -8.64
CA ILE A 70 15.43 -21.56 -8.28
C ILE A 70 14.76 -21.72 -6.91
N SER A 71 13.65 -22.44 -6.85
CA SER A 71 12.97 -22.74 -5.58
C SER A 71 13.81 -23.70 -4.74
N PRO A 72 13.92 -23.47 -3.41
CA PRO A 72 14.44 -24.50 -2.50
C PRO A 72 13.55 -25.74 -2.54
N ALA A 73 14.14 -26.91 -2.27
CA ALA A 73 13.42 -28.17 -2.28
C ALA A 73 12.37 -28.24 -1.15
N GLU A 74 11.25 -28.90 -1.40
CA GLU A 74 10.20 -29.04 -0.41
C GLU A 74 10.69 -29.86 0.80
N GLY A 75 10.39 -29.38 2.00
CA GLY A 75 10.80 -30.03 3.26
C GLY A 75 12.20 -29.66 3.75
N THR A 76 12.92 -28.76 3.06
CA THR A 76 14.17 -28.19 3.61
C THR A 76 13.86 -27.04 4.59
N PRO A 77 14.71 -26.78 5.59
CA PRO A 77 14.50 -25.67 6.52
C PRO A 77 14.51 -24.30 5.82
N GLU A 78 15.25 -24.17 4.72
CA GLU A 78 15.29 -22.95 3.91
C GLU A 78 13.93 -22.69 3.24
N HIS A 79 13.29 -23.74 2.70
CA HIS A 79 11.95 -23.65 2.11
C HIS A 79 10.93 -23.16 3.14
N ASP A 80 10.92 -23.75 4.34
CA ASP A 80 9.95 -23.39 5.38
C ASP A 80 10.18 -21.97 5.94
N THR A 81 11.45 -21.56 6.05
CA THR A 81 11.81 -20.22 6.49
C THR A 81 11.33 -19.18 5.48
N MET A 82 11.69 -19.35 4.21
CA MET A 82 11.32 -18.42 3.14
C MET A 82 9.81 -18.36 2.90
N LYS A 83 9.14 -19.52 3.00
CA LYS A 83 7.68 -19.60 2.93
C LYS A 83 7.03 -18.78 4.05
N ARG A 84 7.49 -18.94 5.29
CA ARG A 84 6.96 -18.20 6.45
C ARG A 84 7.20 -16.69 6.33
N GLU A 85 8.37 -16.29 5.84
CA GLU A 85 8.68 -14.89 5.60
C GLU A 85 7.75 -14.27 4.56
N LEU A 86 7.50 -14.98 3.45
CA LEU A 86 6.60 -14.51 2.40
C LEU A 86 5.16 -14.40 2.91
N GLU A 87 4.68 -15.39 3.66
CA GLU A 87 3.36 -15.34 4.32
C GLU A 87 3.24 -14.14 5.28
N GLY A 88 4.32 -13.83 6.01
CA GLY A 88 4.41 -12.63 6.85
C GLY A 88 4.30 -11.32 6.06
N LEU A 89 4.94 -11.24 4.89
CA LEU A 89 4.82 -10.08 4.00
C LEU A 89 3.41 -9.95 3.43
N VAL A 90 2.80 -11.06 2.99
CA VAL A 90 1.43 -11.06 2.46
C VAL A 90 0.44 -10.60 3.53
N LYS A 91 0.60 -11.04 4.79
CA LYS A 91 -0.22 -10.57 5.92
C LYS A 91 -0.25 -9.05 6.04
N LEU A 92 0.90 -8.39 5.89
CA LEU A 92 0.99 -6.94 5.98
C LEU A 92 0.23 -6.24 4.85
N VAL A 93 0.33 -6.76 3.63
CA VAL A 93 -0.37 -6.22 2.45
C VAL A 93 -1.88 -6.46 2.56
N GLU A 94 -2.31 -7.59 3.13
CA GLU A 94 -3.73 -7.86 3.34
C GLU A 94 -4.36 -6.93 4.37
N ALA A 95 -3.62 -6.52 5.40
CA ALA A 95 -4.10 -5.54 6.37
C ALA A 95 -4.45 -4.19 5.71
N VAL A 96 -3.73 -3.79 4.65
CA VAL A 96 -4.03 -2.56 3.89
C VAL A 96 -5.39 -2.64 3.18
N LYS A 97 -5.81 -3.83 2.75
CA LYS A 97 -7.13 -4.03 2.10
C LYS A 97 -8.30 -3.72 3.03
N LEU A 98 -8.09 -3.73 4.34
CA LEU A 98 -9.14 -3.46 5.33
C LEU A 98 -9.38 -1.96 5.54
N ILE A 99 -8.48 -1.11 5.04
CA ILE A 99 -8.59 0.34 5.15
C ILE A 99 -9.60 0.82 4.11
N LYS A 100 -10.67 1.45 4.58
CA LYS A 100 -11.60 2.17 3.70
C LYS A 100 -10.93 3.48 3.30
N VAL A 101 -10.59 3.60 2.03
CA VAL A 101 -10.12 4.86 1.45
C VAL A 101 -11.35 5.60 0.92
N ASP A 102 -11.49 6.88 1.26
CA ASP A 102 -12.54 7.71 0.69
C ASP A 102 -12.35 7.78 -0.83
N SER A 103 -13.42 7.49 -1.56
CA SER A 103 -13.35 7.45 -3.02
C SER A 103 -12.93 8.84 -3.52
N PRO A 104 -11.88 8.94 -4.37
CA PRO A 104 -11.46 10.22 -4.90
C PRO A 104 -12.63 10.90 -5.63
N ALA A 105 -12.70 12.22 -5.55
CA ALA A 105 -13.68 12.99 -6.31
C ALA A 105 -13.62 12.61 -7.80
N PRO A 106 -14.76 12.57 -8.51
CA PRO A 106 -14.79 12.21 -9.93
C PRO A 106 -13.83 13.11 -10.71
N GLY A 107 -12.82 12.51 -11.35
CA GLY A 107 -11.76 13.20 -12.10
C GLY A 107 -10.38 13.22 -11.44
N HIS A 108 -10.24 12.69 -10.22
CA HIS A 108 -8.94 12.59 -9.56
C HIS A 108 -8.32 11.21 -9.76
N ILE A 109 -7.04 11.25 -10.12
CA ILE A 109 -6.23 10.12 -10.51
C ILE A 109 -5.38 9.76 -9.30
N PRO A 110 -5.64 8.62 -8.65
CA PRO A 110 -4.79 8.15 -7.57
C PRO A 110 -3.56 7.36 -8.07
N ASP A 111 -3.40 7.19 -9.39
CA ASP A 111 -2.48 6.26 -10.05
C ASP A 111 -1.48 7.00 -10.97
N GLY A 112 -0.18 6.73 -10.82
CA GLY A 112 0.92 7.35 -11.60
C GLY A 112 0.92 7.02 -13.10
N ARG A 113 -0.03 6.21 -13.56
CA ARG A 113 -0.30 6.00 -14.99
C ARG A 113 -1.25 7.01 -15.58
N ILE A 114 -1.97 7.77 -14.75
CA ILE A 114 -2.94 8.71 -15.27
C ILE A 114 -2.34 10.10 -15.17
N TRP A 115 -2.23 10.72 -16.33
CA TRP A 115 -1.64 12.03 -16.48
C TRP A 115 -2.82 12.97 -16.71
N ALA A 116 -2.88 14.10 -16.00
CA ALA A 116 -3.95 15.06 -16.24
C ALA A 116 -3.92 15.52 -17.70
N GLU A 117 -5.07 15.93 -18.25
CA GLU A 117 -5.15 16.43 -19.63
C GLU A 117 -4.14 17.58 -19.82
N GLY A 118 -3.23 17.45 -20.80
CA GLY A 118 -2.11 18.38 -21.01
C GLY A 118 -0.80 18.05 -20.28
N VAL A 119 -0.74 16.96 -19.49
CA VAL A 119 0.46 16.56 -18.75
C VAL A 119 1.24 15.44 -19.47
N GLY A 120 0.60 14.64 -20.32
CA GLY A 120 1.12 13.41 -20.98
C GLY A 120 2.44 13.53 -21.75
N ILE A 121 3.12 12.39 -22.02
CA ILE A 121 4.31 12.34 -22.88
C ILE A 121 3.92 12.70 -24.33
N PRO A 122 4.43 13.79 -24.92
CA PRO A 122 4.11 14.15 -26.29
C PRO A 122 4.79 13.18 -27.27
N LEU A 123 4.01 12.27 -27.85
CA LEU A 123 4.49 11.30 -28.86
C LEU A 123 4.84 11.93 -30.23
N GLY A 124 4.70 13.25 -30.37
CA GLY A 124 4.84 13.97 -31.65
C GLY A 124 6.20 14.61 -31.89
N LYS A 125 7.13 14.55 -30.93
CA LYS A 125 8.53 14.89 -31.19
C LYS A 125 9.30 13.59 -31.25
N VAL A 126 9.47 13.06 -32.46
CA VAL A 126 10.61 12.19 -32.73
C VAL A 126 11.82 13.01 -32.27
N ALA A 127 12.49 12.57 -31.22
CA ALA A 127 13.74 13.16 -30.81
C ALA A 127 14.70 13.01 -31.99
N GLU A 128 14.80 14.04 -32.83
CA GLU A 128 16.03 14.24 -33.58
C GLU A 128 17.12 14.41 -32.53
N GLU A 129 18.16 13.57 -32.63
CA GLU A 129 19.32 13.44 -31.74
C GLU A 129 19.19 12.48 -30.55
N VAL A 130 19.46 11.19 -30.82
CA VAL A 130 20.29 10.38 -29.92
C VAL A 130 21.53 9.93 -30.72
N GLN A 131 22.53 10.82 -30.78
CA GLN A 131 23.87 10.50 -31.29
C GLN A 131 24.68 9.82 -30.18
N ASP A 132 24.32 8.60 -29.78
CA ASP A 132 25.25 7.61 -29.19
C ASP A 132 24.57 6.24 -29.00
N GLU A 133 23.83 5.78 -30.01
CA GLU A 133 23.28 4.43 -29.97
C GLU A 133 24.40 3.44 -30.26
N SER A 134 24.85 2.71 -29.24
CA SER A 134 25.76 1.58 -29.42
C SER A 134 25.15 0.61 -30.46
N ARG A 135 25.91 0.30 -31.50
CA ARG A 135 25.40 -0.46 -32.66
C ARG A 135 26.13 -1.79 -32.83
N GLY A 136 25.38 -2.79 -33.28
CA GLY A 136 25.93 -4.08 -33.69
C GLY A 136 26.70 -4.77 -32.57
N THR A 137 27.99 -5.07 -32.83
CA THR A 137 28.86 -5.80 -31.91
C THR A 137 29.16 -5.08 -30.60
N GLU A 138 29.00 -3.76 -30.54
CA GLU A 138 29.18 -3.00 -29.29
C GLU A 138 28.17 -3.41 -28.21
N LEU A 139 26.97 -3.84 -28.62
CA LEU A 139 25.94 -4.37 -27.71
C LEU A 139 26.40 -5.66 -27.00
N LEU A 140 27.34 -6.39 -27.61
CA LEU A 140 27.83 -7.67 -27.11
C LEU A 140 28.97 -7.54 -26.11
N LEU A 141 29.49 -6.33 -25.86
CA LEU A 141 30.65 -6.10 -25.01
C LEU A 141 30.47 -6.64 -23.57
N HIS A 142 29.24 -6.57 -23.06
CA HIS A 142 28.88 -6.99 -21.71
C HIS A 142 28.17 -8.35 -21.67
N ALA A 143 28.11 -9.06 -22.80
CA ALA A 143 27.54 -10.39 -22.84
C ALA A 143 28.50 -11.38 -22.15
N ASP A 144 27.97 -12.20 -21.25
CA ASP A 144 28.74 -13.30 -20.65
C ASP A 144 29.20 -14.31 -21.72
N ARG A 145 28.34 -14.57 -22.72
CA ARG A 145 28.62 -15.49 -23.83
C ARG A 145 28.07 -14.98 -25.16
N THR A 146 28.90 -15.10 -26.19
CA THR A 146 28.55 -14.74 -27.57
C THR A 146 29.06 -15.80 -28.55
N MET A 147 28.34 -16.02 -29.64
CA MET A 147 28.75 -16.89 -30.74
C MET A 147 28.19 -16.33 -32.04
N ASP A 148 29.02 -16.25 -33.07
CA ASP A 148 28.66 -15.73 -34.41
C ASP A 148 27.94 -14.36 -34.39
N GLY A 149 28.36 -13.46 -33.49
CA GLY A 149 27.78 -12.12 -33.37
C GLY A 149 26.41 -12.08 -32.70
N MET A 150 26.04 -13.12 -31.94
CA MET A 150 24.76 -13.23 -31.23
C MET A 150 24.97 -13.58 -29.76
N TYR A 151 24.03 -13.21 -28.89
CA TYR A 151 23.98 -13.69 -27.51
C TYR A 151 23.65 -15.19 -27.48
N VAL A 152 24.37 -15.94 -26.63
CA VAL A 152 24.11 -17.36 -26.43
C VAL A 152 23.43 -17.56 -25.09
N VAL A 153 22.25 -18.15 -25.11
CA VAL A 153 21.50 -18.56 -23.91
C VAL A 153 21.34 -20.07 -23.93
N GLU A 154 21.75 -20.73 -22.84
CA GLU A 154 21.51 -22.16 -22.67
C GLU A 154 20.01 -22.41 -22.63
N SER A 155 19.52 -23.18 -23.60
CA SER A 155 18.11 -23.52 -23.70
C SER A 155 17.82 -24.74 -22.86
N ASP A 156 17.63 -24.55 -21.55
CA ASP A 156 17.29 -25.65 -20.65
C ASP A 156 15.80 -26.01 -20.80
N ARG A 157 15.44 -26.59 -21.94
CA ARG A 157 14.09 -27.13 -22.20
C ARG A 157 13.98 -28.52 -21.61
N THR A 158 13.68 -28.59 -20.31
CA THR A 158 13.10 -29.81 -19.74
C THR A 158 11.61 -29.85 -20.10
N ARG A 159 11.18 -30.94 -20.74
CA ARG A 159 9.82 -31.15 -21.28
C ARG A 159 8.95 -31.94 -20.30
#